data_AF-A0A955T0E8-F1
#
_entry.id   AF-A0A955T0E8-F1
#
_cell.length_a   1.000
_cell.length_b   1.000
_cell.length_c   1.000
_cell.angle_alpha   90.00
_cell.angle_beta   90.00
_cell.angle_gamma   90.00
#
_symmetry.space_group_name_H-M   'P 1'
#
loop_
_entity.id
_entity.type
_entity.pdbx_description
1 polymer ?
#
loop_
_entity_poly.entity_id
_entity_poly.type
_entity_poly.pdbx_seq_one_letter_code
_entity_poly.pdbx_strand_id
1 'polypeptide(L)'
;EPGEVVELCNVEGQGIIRHIWITTRNEPENLRGLVLRAYWDNQEHPSIECPLGDFMGFAHGKVTSYDSAVHSIGPKAAMNFWLPMPFRERARLTLANERPANSRLYYQIDYTLEEELPENAGSLHALFRRENPTTLKQDFEILPKRTGMGRYIGCLLGVRYLEKSWWGEGEVKVYLDGDTEFPTICGTGSEDYVGLSWGIQEATQ
;
A
#
# COMPACT_ATOMS: atom_id res chain seq x y z
N GLU A 1 -17.39 -4.86 -14.90
CA GLU A 1 -18.74 -4.68 -14.31
C GLU A 1 -18.71 -4.62 -12.78
N PRO A 2 -19.78 -4.15 -12.10
CA PRO A 2 -19.95 -4.27 -10.65
C PRO A 2 -19.78 -5.70 -10.15
N GLY A 3 -19.05 -5.88 -9.05
CA GLY A 3 -18.79 -7.18 -8.41
C GLY A 3 -17.86 -8.11 -9.18
N GLU A 4 -17.43 -7.73 -10.39
CA GLU A 4 -16.54 -8.54 -11.20
C GLU A 4 -15.12 -8.53 -10.61
N VAL A 5 -14.46 -9.69 -10.68
CA VAL A 5 -13.05 -9.85 -10.39
C VAL A 5 -12.35 -10.25 -11.67
N VAL A 6 -11.36 -9.46 -12.09
CA VAL A 6 -10.54 -9.76 -13.26
C VAL A 6 -9.15 -10.18 -12.82
N GLU A 7 -8.59 -11.16 -13.52
CA GLU A 7 -7.19 -11.56 -13.34
C GLU A 7 -6.30 -10.64 -14.18
N LEU A 8 -5.45 -9.85 -13.53
CA LEU A 8 -4.53 -8.94 -14.19
C LEU A 8 -3.27 -9.67 -14.66
N CYS A 9 -2.78 -10.59 -13.83
CA CYS A 9 -1.55 -11.32 -14.04
C CYS A 9 -1.65 -12.68 -13.34
N ASN A 10 -1.12 -13.72 -14.00
CA ASN A 10 -1.05 -15.07 -13.51
C ASN A 10 0.14 -15.77 -14.16
N VAL A 11 1.27 -15.74 -13.46
CA VAL A 11 2.58 -16.18 -13.96
C VAL A 11 3.02 -17.35 -13.11
N GLU A 12 3.29 -18.48 -13.77
CA GLU A 12 3.87 -19.67 -13.16
C GLU A 12 5.40 -19.65 -13.24
N GLY A 13 6.02 -20.33 -12.29
CA GLY A 13 7.46 -20.38 -12.13
C GLY A 13 7.98 -19.35 -11.13
N GLN A 14 9.29 -19.25 -11.08
CA GLN A 14 9.98 -18.33 -10.17
C GLN A 14 10.33 -17.03 -10.91
N GLY A 15 10.07 -15.89 -10.27
CA GLY A 15 10.29 -14.60 -10.92
C GLY A 15 10.19 -13.41 -9.99
N ILE A 16 10.29 -12.23 -10.58
CA ILE A 16 10.16 -10.95 -9.90
C ILE A 16 9.28 -10.03 -10.74
N ILE A 17 8.16 -9.55 -10.20
CA ILE A 17 7.46 -8.41 -10.81
C ILE A 17 8.32 -7.16 -10.57
N ARG A 18 8.69 -6.48 -11.65
CA ARG A 18 9.64 -5.36 -11.66
C ARG A 18 8.94 -4.01 -11.72
N HIS A 19 7.76 -3.97 -12.34
CA HIS A 19 7.03 -2.74 -12.54
C HIS A 19 5.54 -3.02 -12.75
N ILE A 20 4.71 -2.15 -12.17
CA ILE A 20 3.28 -2.09 -12.45
C ILE A 20 2.97 -0.67 -12.91
N TRP A 21 2.45 -0.53 -14.12
CA TRP A 21 1.76 0.67 -14.56
C TRP A 21 0.26 0.38 -14.65
N ILE A 22 -0.56 1.29 -14.13
CA ILE A 22 -2.01 1.15 -14.14
C ILE A 22 -2.68 2.53 -14.17
N THR A 23 -3.76 2.65 -14.92
CA THR A 23 -4.59 3.85 -14.94
C THR A 23 -6.07 3.51 -15.12
N THR A 24 -6.89 4.41 -14.61
CA THR A 24 -8.35 4.30 -14.60
C THR A 24 -8.93 5.71 -14.46
N ARG A 25 -10.27 5.84 -14.42
CA ARG A 25 -10.93 7.10 -14.10
C ARG A 25 -10.44 7.68 -12.78
N ASN A 26 -10.02 8.94 -12.83
CA ASN A 26 -9.59 9.73 -11.68
C ASN A 26 -10.81 10.26 -10.90
N GLU A 27 -11.54 9.34 -10.30
CA GLU A 27 -12.71 9.58 -9.45
C GLU A 27 -12.42 8.90 -8.09
N PRO A 28 -12.54 9.58 -6.94
CA PRO A 28 -12.19 9.00 -5.65
C PRO A 28 -12.90 7.67 -5.36
N GLU A 29 -14.19 7.57 -5.71
CA GLU A 29 -14.99 6.35 -5.60
C GLU A 29 -14.48 5.25 -6.53
N ASN A 30 -13.93 5.60 -7.69
CA ASN A 30 -13.32 4.63 -8.60
C ASN A 30 -11.99 4.11 -8.05
N LEU A 31 -11.11 5.02 -7.63
CA LEU A 31 -9.78 4.69 -7.14
C LEU A 31 -9.80 3.90 -5.84
N ARG A 32 -10.86 4.08 -5.03
CA ARG A 32 -11.03 3.36 -3.76
C ARG A 32 -12.02 2.20 -3.80
N GLY A 33 -12.79 2.08 -4.88
CA GLY A 33 -13.74 0.98 -5.09
C GLY A 33 -13.18 -0.15 -5.96
N LEU A 34 -12.03 0.05 -6.59
CA LEU A 34 -11.26 -1.02 -7.20
C LEU A 34 -10.29 -1.59 -6.16
N VAL A 35 -10.34 -2.90 -5.89
CA VAL A 35 -9.50 -3.55 -4.87
C VAL A 35 -8.50 -4.46 -5.55
N LEU A 36 -7.21 -4.15 -5.38
CA LEU A 36 -6.10 -4.95 -5.87
C LEU A 36 -5.78 -6.04 -4.85
N ARG A 37 -5.65 -7.28 -5.34
CA ARG A 37 -5.19 -8.42 -4.56
C ARG A 37 -4.00 -9.08 -5.23
N ALA A 38 -2.96 -9.42 -4.47
CA ALA A 38 -1.83 -10.22 -4.95
C ALA A 38 -1.62 -11.45 -4.06
N TYR A 39 -1.38 -12.58 -4.72
CA TYR A 39 -1.15 -13.89 -4.11
C TYR A 39 0.20 -14.42 -4.60
N TRP A 40 1.01 -14.87 -3.66
CA TRP A 40 2.32 -15.48 -3.92
C TRP A 40 2.25 -16.98 -3.65
N ASP A 41 2.94 -17.78 -4.45
CA ASP A 41 3.26 -19.18 -4.17
C ASP A 41 2.04 -20.05 -3.83
N ASN A 42 0.96 -19.88 -4.62
CA ASN A 42 -0.30 -20.62 -4.50
C ASN A 42 -1.02 -20.48 -3.15
N GLN A 43 -0.66 -19.50 -2.33
CA GLN A 43 -1.30 -19.28 -1.03
C GLN A 43 -2.79 -18.94 -1.17
N GLU A 44 -3.58 -19.34 -0.17
CA GLU A 44 -5.04 -19.12 -0.15
C GLU A 44 -5.42 -17.64 0.08
N HIS A 45 -4.68 -16.94 0.94
CA HIS A 45 -4.99 -15.57 1.34
C HIS A 45 -4.08 -14.55 0.64
N PRO A 46 -4.57 -13.38 0.22
CA PRO A 46 -3.73 -12.40 -0.46
C PRO A 46 -2.68 -11.78 0.49
N SER A 47 -1.46 -11.59 0.00
CA SER A 47 -0.39 -10.85 0.70
C SER A 47 -0.54 -9.33 0.54
N ILE A 48 -1.17 -8.91 -0.55
CA ILE A 48 -1.55 -7.52 -0.83
C ILE A 48 -3.07 -7.49 -0.95
N GLU A 49 -3.75 -6.70 -0.14
CA GLU A 49 -5.19 -6.43 -0.30
C GLU A 49 -5.46 -4.97 0.06
N CYS A 50 -5.59 -4.14 -0.97
CA CYS A 50 -5.72 -2.69 -0.83
C CYS A 50 -6.62 -2.11 -1.91
N PRO A 51 -7.34 -1.00 -1.63
CA PRO A 51 -7.89 -0.18 -2.71
C PRO A 51 -6.77 0.28 -3.64
N LEU A 52 -7.05 0.34 -4.94
CA LEU A 52 -6.08 0.59 -5.99
C LEU A 52 -5.31 1.90 -5.76
N GLY A 53 -6.02 3.00 -5.51
CA GLY A 53 -5.39 4.30 -5.28
C GLY A 53 -4.49 4.33 -4.04
N ASP A 54 -4.95 3.71 -2.95
CA ASP A 54 -4.21 3.64 -1.69
C ASP A 54 -2.93 2.78 -1.85
N PHE A 55 -2.95 1.69 -2.63
CA PHE A 55 -1.74 0.93 -2.97
C PHE A 55 -0.79 1.70 -3.90
N MET A 56 -1.36 2.42 -4.86
CA MET A 56 -0.60 3.17 -5.87
C MET A 56 -0.04 4.51 -5.38
N GLY A 57 -0.20 4.85 -4.09
CA GLY A 57 0.59 5.90 -3.46
C GLY A 57 -0.16 7.18 -3.07
N PHE A 58 -1.50 7.21 -3.12
CA PHE A 58 -2.26 8.36 -2.61
C PHE A 58 -3.49 7.94 -1.81
N ALA A 59 -3.72 8.63 -0.70
CA ALA A 59 -4.83 8.34 0.16
C ALA A 59 -6.12 9.03 -0.34
N HIS A 60 -7.27 8.53 0.14
CA HIS A 60 -8.58 9.16 -0.05
C HIS A 60 -9.06 9.28 -1.51
N GLY A 61 -8.36 8.66 -2.47
CA GLY A 61 -8.64 8.82 -3.88
C GLY A 61 -8.35 10.22 -4.41
N LYS A 62 -7.55 11.01 -3.65
CA LYS A 62 -7.11 12.34 -4.07
C LYS A 62 -5.75 12.19 -4.73
N VAL A 63 -5.74 12.17 -6.06
CA VAL A 63 -4.51 12.07 -6.83
C VAL A 63 -3.67 13.33 -6.62
N THR A 64 -2.44 13.12 -6.13
CA THR A 64 -1.39 14.12 -6.03
C THR A 64 -0.23 13.62 -6.88
N SER A 65 0.31 14.45 -7.75
CA SER A 65 1.47 14.08 -8.55
C SER A 65 2.73 14.15 -7.72
N TYR A 66 3.55 13.11 -7.77
CA TYR A 66 4.87 13.06 -7.17
C TYR A 66 5.66 11.89 -7.75
N ASP A 67 6.96 11.92 -7.51
CA ASP A 67 7.90 10.86 -7.86
C ASP A 67 8.71 10.44 -6.62
N SER A 68 8.92 9.14 -6.47
CA SER A 68 9.76 8.52 -5.45
C SER A 68 10.46 7.30 -6.02
N ALA A 69 11.31 6.64 -5.22
CA ALA A 69 11.89 5.36 -5.61
C ALA A 69 10.86 4.23 -5.78
N VAL A 70 9.66 4.38 -5.19
CA VAL A 70 8.60 3.36 -5.18
C VAL A 70 7.48 3.69 -6.15
N HIS A 71 7.07 4.95 -6.23
CA HIS A 71 5.90 5.39 -6.99
C HIS A 71 6.21 6.58 -7.89
N SER A 72 5.49 6.70 -8.99
CA SER A 72 5.44 7.90 -9.84
C SER A 72 4.02 8.05 -10.31
N ILE A 73 3.47 9.24 -10.07
CA ILE A 73 2.05 9.49 -10.24
C ILE A 73 1.87 10.72 -11.11
N GLY A 74 1.37 10.52 -12.33
CA GLY A 74 1.02 11.62 -13.20
C GLY A 74 -0.28 12.33 -12.75
N PRO A 75 -0.51 13.59 -13.15
CA PRO A 75 -1.65 14.41 -12.71
C PRO A 75 -3.01 13.86 -13.15
N LYS A 76 -3.03 12.91 -14.09
CA LYS A 76 -4.23 12.24 -14.58
C LYS A 76 -4.33 10.78 -14.11
N ALA A 77 -3.71 10.45 -12.98
CA ALA A 77 -3.69 9.08 -12.42
C ALA A 77 -2.99 8.07 -13.35
N ALA A 78 -1.88 8.46 -13.97
CA ALA A 78 -0.93 7.50 -14.52
C ALA A 78 -0.08 7.00 -13.34
N MET A 79 -0.40 5.81 -12.84
CA MET A 79 0.15 5.30 -11.59
C MET A 79 1.20 4.25 -11.89
N ASN A 80 2.41 4.42 -11.35
CA ASN A 80 3.51 3.49 -11.50
C ASN A 80 4.00 3.00 -10.13
N PHE A 81 4.47 1.75 -10.07
CA PHE A 81 5.01 1.12 -8.87
C PHE A 81 6.22 0.25 -9.22
N TRP A 82 7.33 0.39 -8.47
CA TRP A 82 8.63 -0.23 -8.79
C TRP A 82 9.26 -1.10 -7.71
N LEU A 83 8.61 -1.30 -6.56
CA LEU A 83 9.18 -2.23 -5.58
C LEU A 83 9.21 -3.65 -6.18
N PRO A 84 10.37 -4.33 -6.15
CA PRO A 84 10.45 -5.71 -6.62
C PRO A 84 9.53 -6.62 -5.80
N MET A 85 8.78 -7.47 -6.48
CA MET A 85 7.92 -8.47 -5.84
C MET A 85 8.33 -9.88 -6.31
N PRO A 86 9.30 -10.51 -5.60
CA PRO A 86 9.69 -11.89 -5.86
C PRO A 86 8.58 -12.89 -5.53
N PHE A 87 8.51 -13.97 -6.31
CA PHE A 87 7.64 -15.13 -6.10
C PHE A 87 8.37 -16.40 -6.58
N ARG A 88 8.16 -17.54 -5.90
CA ARG A 88 8.89 -18.79 -6.14
C ARG A 88 8.14 -19.79 -7.03
N GLU A 89 6.83 -19.88 -6.89
CA GLU A 89 6.01 -20.82 -7.66
C GLU A 89 5.04 -20.12 -8.60
N ARG A 90 4.42 -19.03 -8.12
CA ARG A 90 3.38 -18.34 -8.87
C ARG A 90 3.14 -16.92 -8.35
N ALA A 91 2.96 -15.97 -9.26
CA ALA A 91 2.38 -14.67 -8.96
C ALA A 91 0.99 -14.57 -9.58
N ARG A 92 0.00 -14.24 -8.76
CA ARG A 92 -1.37 -13.99 -9.22
C ARG A 92 -1.86 -12.65 -8.70
N LEU A 93 -2.20 -11.74 -9.60
CA LEU A 93 -2.78 -10.43 -9.27
C LEU A 93 -4.20 -10.35 -9.84
N THR A 94 -5.13 -9.90 -9.01
CA THR A 94 -6.53 -9.69 -9.40
C THR A 94 -6.99 -8.30 -9.02
N LEU A 95 -7.96 -7.77 -9.75
CA LEU A 95 -8.64 -6.53 -9.44
C LEU A 95 -10.14 -6.78 -9.33
N ALA A 96 -10.71 -6.49 -8.17
CA ALA A 96 -12.15 -6.55 -7.95
C ALA A 96 -12.77 -5.17 -8.08
N ASN A 97 -13.93 -5.08 -8.74
CA ASN A 97 -14.72 -3.86 -8.76
C ASN A 97 -15.84 -3.94 -7.71
N GLU A 98 -15.60 -3.35 -6.54
CA GLU A 98 -16.54 -3.34 -5.42
C GLU A 98 -17.56 -2.17 -5.51
N ARG A 99 -17.63 -1.49 -6.67
CA ARG A 99 -18.56 -0.38 -6.93
C ARG A 99 -19.86 -0.86 -7.58
N PRO A 100 -20.95 -0.08 -7.44
CA PRO A 100 -22.17 -0.27 -8.22
C PRO A 100 -22.09 0.32 -9.65
N ALA A 101 -20.90 0.58 -10.18
CA ALA A 101 -20.70 1.18 -11.51
C ALA A 101 -19.56 0.51 -12.30
N ASN A 102 -19.62 0.59 -13.62
CA ASN A 102 -18.57 0.10 -14.50
C ASN A 102 -17.30 0.94 -14.40
N SER A 103 -16.15 0.28 -14.47
CA SER A 103 -14.84 0.91 -14.55
C SER A 103 -14.09 0.50 -15.80
N ARG A 104 -13.14 1.32 -16.23
CA ARG A 104 -12.25 1.03 -17.35
C ARG A 104 -10.83 1.07 -16.85
N LEU A 105 -10.08 0.01 -17.16
CA LEU A 105 -8.72 -0.19 -16.71
C LEU A 105 -7.78 -0.26 -17.91
N TYR A 106 -6.63 0.38 -17.80
CA TYR A 106 -5.46 0.08 -18.63
C TYR A 106 -4.32 -0.25 -17.67
N TYR A 107 -3.56 -1.29 -17.98
CA TYR A 107 -2.47 -1.73 -17.12
C TYR A 107 -1.37 -2.42 -17.93
N GLN A 108 -0.19 -2.46 -17.32
CA GLN A 108 0.97 -3.21 -17.75
C GLN A 108 1.68 -3.72 -16.50
N ILE A 109 2.01 -5.01 -16.49
CA ILE A 109 2.75 -5.65 -15.39
C ILE A 109 3.98 -6.29 -16.03
N ASP A 110 5.14 -5.72 -15.72
CA ASP A 110 6.42 -6.20 -16.22
C ASP A 110 7.08 -7.10 -15.18
N TYR A 111 7.54 -8.27 -15.62
CA TYR A 111 8.21 -9.24 -14.76
C TYR A 111 9.38 -9.90 -15.49
N THR A 112 10.29 -10.47 -14.70
CA THR A 112 11.34 -11.37 -15.19
C THR A 112 11.16 -12.73 -14.55
N LEU A 113 11.32 -13.79 -15.35
CA LEU A 113 11.50 -15.15 -14.82
C LEU A 113 12.97 -15.31 -14.45
N GLU A 114 13.23 -15.89 -13.30
CA GLU A 114 14.57 -16.07 -12.76
C GLU A 114 14.87 -17.57 -12.67
N GLU A 115 16.08 -17.98 -13.06
CA GLU A 115 16.52 -19.37 -12.86
C GLU A 115 16.55 -19.71 -11.36
N GLU A 116 17.10 -18.79 -10.55
CA GLU A 116 17.20 -18.92 -9.11
C GLU A 116 17.01 -17.57 -8.42
N LEU A 117 16.08 -17.50 -7.46
CA LEU A 117 15.95 -16.37 -6.55
C LEU A 117 16.87 -16.57 -5.35
N PRO A 118 17.44 -15.48 -4.79
CA PRO A 118 18.15 -15.54 -3.52
C PRO A 118 17.33 -16.27 -2.45
N GLU A 119 17.97 -17.10 -1.63
CA GLU A 119 17.29 -17.82 -0.54
C GLU A 119 16.52 -16.87 0.39
N ASN A 120 17.08 -15.68 0.62
CA ASN A 120 16.51 -14.63 1.46
C ASN A 120 15.59 -13.65 0.71
N ALA A 121 15.17 -13.95 -0.52
CA ALA A 121 14.16 -13.17 -1.21
C ALA A 121 12.84 -13.21 -0.43
N GLY A 122 12.39 -12.05 0.05
CA GLY A 122 11.10 -11.91 0.73
C GLY A 122 9.98 -11.63 -0.25
N SER A 123 8.74 -11.87 0.17
CA SER A 123 7.53 -11.56 -0.60
C SER A 123 6.90 -10.26 -0.09
N LEU A 124 6.52 -9.38 -1.02
CA LEU A 124 5.91 -8.10 -0.65
C LEU A 124 4.53 -8.32 -0.01
N HIS A 125 4.30 -7.65 1.11
CA HIS A 125 3.00 -7.60 1.77
C HIS A 125 2.54 -6.15 1.90
N ALA A 126 1.26 -5.90 1.69
CA ALA A 126 0.65 -4.60 1.91
C ALA A 126 -0.75 -4.76 2.47
N LEU A 127 -1.05 -3.97 3.49
CA LEU A 127 -2.31 -4.02 4.21
C LEU A 127 -2.96 -2.64 4.15
N PHE A 128 -4.22 -2.59 3.70
CA PHE A 128 -5.04 -1.41 3.90
C PHE A 128 -5.77 -1.49 5.25
N ARG A 129 -5.67 -0.41 6.04
CA ARG A 129 -6.44 -0.23 7.28
C ARG A 129 -7.08 1.14 7.30
N ARG A 130 -8.25 1.19 7.93
CA ARG A 130 -9.01 2.42 8.15
C ARG A 130 -9.76 2.33 9.46
N GLU A 131 -9.69 3.40 10.23
CA GLU A 131 -10.51 3.63 11.41
C GLU A 131 -11.23 4.97 11.23
N ASN A 132 -12.54 5.00 11.48
CA ASN A 132 -13.34 6.21 11.28
C ASN A 132 -14.66 6.15 12.09
N PRO A 133 -14.79 6.91 13.19
CA PRO A 133 -13.76 7.78 13.80
C PRO A 133 -12.66 6.96 14.50
N THR A 134 -11.52 7.59 14.75
CA THR A 134 -10.51 7.05 15.68
C THR A 134 -10.93 7.28 17.13
N THR A 135 -10.39 6.48 18.05
CA THR A 135 -10.63 6.66 19.49
C THR A 135 -9.53 7.48 20.15
N LEU A 136 -9.91 8.57 20.83
CA LEU A 136 -8.95 9.45 21.51
C LEU A 136 -8.12 8.68 22.55
N LYS A 137 -6.80 8.91 22.58
CA LYS A 137 -5.82 8.21 23.44
C LYS A 137 -5.68 6.71 23.17
N GLN A 138 -6.20 6.21 22.06
CA GLN A 138 -5.88 4.87 21.56
C GLN A 138 -5.02 5.02 20.31
N ASP A 139 -3.95 4.24 20.24
CA ASP A 139 -3.04 4.27 19.10
C ASP A 139 -3.75 3.68 17.87
N PHE A 140 -3.63 4.37 16.73
CA PHE A 140 -4.01 3.79 15.45
C PHE A 140 -2.92 2.80 15.02
N GLU A 141 -3.28 1.52 14.93
CA GLU A 141 -2.34 0.47 14.55
C GLU A 141 -2.10 0.47 13.03
N ILE A 142 -0.93 0.99 12.62
CA ILE A 142 -0.49 1.06 11.21
C ILE A 142 -0.30 -0.35 10.63
N LEU A 143 0.45 -1.20 11.34
CA LEU A 143 0.71 -2.60 10.97
C LEU A 143 0.44 -3.50 12.19
N PRO A 144 -0.55 -4.40 12.12
CA PRO A 144 -0.80 -5.36 13.19
C PRO A 144 0.35 -6.34 13.38
N LYS A 145 0.47 -6.87 14.60
CA LYS A 145 1.51 -7.83 14.98
C LYS A 145 1.69 -8.93 13.91
N ARG A 146 2.93 -9.09 13.46
CA ARG A 146 3.38 -10.18 12.59
C ARG A 146 4.40 -11.04 13.34
N THR A 147 4.44 -12.32 13.01
CA THR A 147 5.30 -13.31 13.68
C THR A 147 6.41 -13.85 12.79
N GLY A 148 6.38 -13.53 11.49
CA GLY A 148 7.43 -13.91 10.54
C GLY A 148 8.58 -12.90 10.51
N MET A 149 9.75 -13.35 10.07
CA MET A 149 10.88 -12.47 9.78
C MET A 149 10.55 -11.59 8.56
N GLY A 150 10.90 -10.31 8.64
CA GLY A 150 10.64 -9.38 7.54
C GLY A 150 11.26 -8.02 7.78
N ARG A 151 10.95 -7.08 6.89
CA ARG A 151 11.35 -5.69 6.99
C ARG A 151 10.14 -4.80 6.74
N TYR A 152 9.91 -3.84 7.63
CA TYR A 152 8.97 -2.77 7.38
C TYR A 152 9.61 -1.75 6.45
N ILE A 153 9.00 -1.52 5.29
CA ILE A 153 9.55 -0.64 4.24
C ILE A 153 8.88 0.75 4.20
N GLY A 154 7.71 0.90 4.82
CA GLY A 154 7.00 2.18 4.88
C GLY A 154 5.48 2.03 4.95
N CYS A 155 4.80 3.18 4.96
CA CYS A 155 3.34 3.27 4.87
C CYS A 155 2.93 4.54 4.12
N LEU A 156 1.70 4.53 3.63
CA LEU A 156 0.99 5.71 3.16
C LEU A 156 -0.06 6.06 4.21
N LEU A 157 0.02 7.26 4.80
CA LEU A 157 -0.93 7.72 5.81
C LEU A 157 -1.89 8.76 5.23
N GLY A 158 -3.19 8.49 5.38
CA GLY A 158 -4.26 9.38 4.97
C GLY A 158 -5.10 9.82 6.15
N VAL A 159 -4.99 11.09 6.55
CA VAL A 159 -5.75 11.62 7.69
C VAL A 159 -6.87 12.56 7.23
N ARG A 160 -8.07 12.35 7.75
CA ARG A 160 -9.17 13.32 7.70
C ARG A 160 -9.48 13.73 9.13
N TYR A 161 -9.05 14.93 9.50
CA TYR A 161 -9.27 15.46 10.84
C TYR A 161 -10.65 16.14 10.89
N LEU A 162 -11.42 15.86 11.95
CA LEU A 162 -12.80 16.35 12.13
C LEU A 162 -12.85 17.61 13.02
N GLU A 163 -11.81 17.86 13.79
CA GLU A 163 -11.69 18.98 14.73
C GLU A 163 -10.86 20.13 14.14
N LYS A 164 -10.80 21.28 14.82
CA LYS A 164 -9.99 22.42 14.38
C LYS A 164 -8.57 22.45 14.97
N SER A 165 -8.32 21.59 15.96
CA SER A 165 -7.03 21.43 16.63
C SER A 165 -6.05 20.65 15.78
N TRP A 166 -4.76 20.80 16.10
CA TRP A 166 -3.69 20.00 15.55
C TRP A 166 -3.84 18.53 15.96
N TRP A 167 -3.69 17.61 15.00
CA TRP A 167 -3.94 16.18 15.20
C TRP A 167 -2.66 15.35 15.34
N GLY A 168 -1.50 15.89 14.96
CA GLY A 168 -0.28 15.11 14.73
C GLY A 168 0.66 14.98 15.93
N GLU A 169 0.30 15.40 17.14
CA GLU A 169 1.14 15.21 18.34
C GLU A 169 1.35 13.73 18.74
N GLY A 170 0.62 12.79 18.13
CA GLY A 170 0.75 11.37 18.44
C GLY A 170 2.10 10.80 18.02
N GLU A 171 2.80 10.17 18.97
CA GLU A 171 4.05 9.44 18.74
C GLU A 171 3.82 8.17 17.90
N VAL A 172 4.77 7.86 17.01
CA VAL A 172 4.82 6.56 16.32
C VAL A 172 5.64 5.58 17.15
N LYS A 173 5.06 4.41 17.42
CA LYS A 173 5.65 3.37 18.27
C LYS A 173 5.82 2.08 17.48
N VAL A 174 6.99 1.46 17.58
CA VAL A 174 7.31 0.16 16.96
C VAL A 174 7.77 -0.81 18.03
N TYR A 175 7.13 -1.97 18.08
CA TYR A 175 7.45 -3.07 19.01
C TYR A 175 8.03 -4.22 18.20
N LEU A 176 9.28 -4.58 18.45
CA LEU A 176 9.99 -5.65 17.74
C LEU A 176 10.18 -6.87 18.65
N ASP A 177 10.23 -8.05 18.05
CA ASP A 177 10.73 -9.30 18.65
C ASP A 177 10.21 -9.68 20.06
N GLY A 178 8.98 -9.28 20.38
CA GLY A 178 8.29 -9.65 21.62
C GLY A 178 8.18 -8.52 22.65
N ASP A 179 8.65 -7.31 22.35
CA ASP A 179 8.47 -6.14 23.20
C ASP A 179 6.98 -5.87 23.48
N THR A 180 6.66 -5.53 24.73
CA THR A 180 5.27 -5.32 25.20
C THR A 180 5.12 -4.09 26.09
N GLU A 181 6.01 -3.90 27.07
CA GLU A 181 5.92 -2.78 28.02
C GLU A 181 6.34 -1.44 27.38
N PHE A 182 7.42 -1.44 26.62
CA PHE A 182 7.96 -0.26 25.94
C PHE A 182 8.25 -0.55 24.47
N PRO A 183 8.05 0.42 23.56
CA PRO A 183 8.41 0.24 22.16
C PRO A 183 9.93 0.26 21.98
N THR A 184 10.41 -0.56 21.05
CA THR A 184 11.81 -0.57 20.61
C THR A 184 12.19 0.74 19.93
N ILE A 185 11.26 1.31 19.15
CA ILE A 185 11.41 2.60 18.47
C ILE A 185 10.23 3.48 18.86
N CYS A 186 10.53 4.67 19.39
CA CYS A 186 9.54 5.67 19.75
C CYS A 186 9.86 6.99 19.04
N GLY A 187 8.89 7.52 18.30
CA GLY A 187 8.94 8.86 17.70
C GLY A 187 8.43 9.93 18.67
N THR A 188 8.35 11.15 18.17
CA THR A 188 7.95 12.35 18.94
C THR A 188 6.64 12.99 18.46
N GLY A 189 6.25 12.71 17.21
CA GLY A 189 5.06 13.25 16.57
C GLY A 189 4.83 12.60 15.21
N SER A 190 3.64 12.77 14.66
CA SER A 190 3.23 12.23 13.37
C SER A 190 3.85 12.99 12.20
N GLU A 191 4.05 14.31 12.33
CA GLU A 191 4.83 15.10 11.37
C GLU A 191 6.31 14.73 11.41
N ASP A 192 6.84 14.51 12.61
CA ASP A 192 8.25 14.16 12.81
C ASP A 192 8.56 12.80 12.18
N TYR A 193 7.62 11.84 12.28
CA TYR A 193 7.73 10.52 11.67
C TYR A 193 7.91 10.58 10.14
N VAL A 194 7.27 11.53 9.48
CA VAL A 194 7.39 11.73 8.03
C VAL A 194 8.49 12.73 7.65
N GLY A 195 9.35 13.11 8.60
CA GLY A 195 10.50 13.99 8.39
C GLY A 195 10.15 15.47 8.27
N LEU A 196 8.97 15.89 8.75
CA LEU A 196 8.55 17.29 8.81
C LEU A 196 8.69 17.83 10.24
N SER A 197 8.29 19.09 10.45
CA SER A 197 8.21 19.72 11.78
C SER A 197 7.21 20.87 11.76
N TRP A 198 6.67 21.27 12.93
CA TRP A 198 5.69 22.36 13.04
C TRP A 198 4.41 22.15 12.20
N GLY A 199 3.89 20.92 12.22
CA GLY A 199 2.72 20.50 11.44
C GLY A 199 3.03 19.72 10.16
N ILE A 200 2.00 19.31 9.43
CA ILE A 200 2.14 18.77 8.06
C ILE A 200 2.09 19.92 7.05
N GLN A 201 3.12 20.02 6.21
CA GLN A 201 3.18 20.94 5.08
C GLN A 201 3.21 20.18 3.75
N GLU A 202 2.86 20.88 2.67
CA GLU A 202 3.09 20.37 1.33
C GLU A 202 4.60 20.37 1.06
N ALA A 203 5.17 19.17 0.89
CA ALA A 203 6.62 18.97 0.76
C ALA A 203 7.09 18.76 -0.69
N THR A 204 6.21 18.89 -1.68
CA THR A 204 6.56 18.67 -3.09
C THR A 204 6.91 19.99 -3.79
N GLN A 205 8.09 20.03 -4.39
CA GLN A 205 8.44 20.88 -5.53
C GLN A 205 8.63 19.99 -6.75
#